data_AF-A0A158PF69-F1
#
_entry.id   AF-A0A158PF69-F1
#
_cell.length_a   1.000
_cell.length_b   1.000
_cell.length_c   1.000
_cell.angle_alpha   90.00
_cell.angle_beta   90.00
_cell.angle_gamma   90.00
#
_symmetry.space_group_name_H-M   'P 1'
#
loop_
_entity.id
_entity.type
_entity.pdbx_description
1 polymer ?
#
loop_
_entity_poly.entity_id
_entity_poly.type
_entity_poly.pdbx_seq_one_letter_code
_entity_poly.pdbx_strand_id
1 'polypeptide(L)'
;MLFEQAERLDYLSKWPESARFKKAVEEKRRGVCYTMPGLKSDKLLNVPVSDEAQQCYDVHFCRIDVELNCQGLTNLIDMCHLELALNATTVLLSQMGHGVGKAGKPTLITPTLLQLWGIRFQLLMALKLYSVLADELLPFEELDAPDLFYQYYNDNVDKTGSLVTFQTRLIHAEVLRFGSCPWKAVERIKRLESDVDKVISSLSASDEPEEHTTAWKCRLFVVQKMCARVLFFLGEYMLSITTLRNIMRSCSRDETMALLEAMFRIALSVGDEKAANKLLEDVTKSSGSPFLFKALRSLFLGAFVHAQEYLQRFPRSGVDSYPALNSLAICLLYNGRVTDAVELYTKNVQLASEPLHANLKAMLELGCSTAEKSALLKDFIKGRTESSN
;
A
#
# COMPACT_ATOMS: atom_id res chain seq x y z
N MET A 1 14.44 -11.17 -3.80
CA MET A 1 13.93 -11.90 -2.60
C MET A 1 12.47 -12.39 -2.71
N LEU A 2 11.70 -12.06 -3.76
CA LEU A 2 10.28 -12.42 -3.89
C LEU A 2 9.99 -13.87 -4.31
N PHE A 3 10.98 -14.66 -4.74
CA PHE A 3 10.73 -15.96 -5.40
C PHE A 3 11.55 -17.17 -4.89
N GLU A 4 12.53 -16.98 -3.99
CA GLU A 4 13.46 -18.06 -3.58
C GLU A 4 13.26 -18.61 -2.16
N GLN A 5 12.28 -18.14 -1.39
CA GLN A 5 12.03 -18.60 -0.01
C GLN A 5 10.80 -19.52 0.15
N ALA A 6 10.39 -20.19 -0.93
CA ALA A 6 9.11 -20.90 -0.98
C ALA A 6 8.99 -22.08 0.00
N GLU A 7 10.09 -22.72 0.40
CA GLU A 7 10.09 -23.84 1.36
C GLU A 7 10.10 -23.39 2.83
N ARG A 8 10.51 -22.14 3.13
CA ARG A 8 10.74 -21.71 4.54
C ARG A 8 9.51 -21.06 5.19
N LEU A 9 8.41 -20.92 4.46
CA LEU A 9 7.26 -20.09 4.85
C LEU A 9 5.89 -20.75 4.59
N ASP A 10 5.80 -22.09 4.54
CA ASP A 10 4.54 -22.80 4.27
C ASP A 10 3.41 -22.48 5.26
N TYR A 11 3.76 -22.16 6.51
CA TYR A 11 2.80 -21.70 7.51
C TYR A 11 2.08 -20.39 7.10
N LEU A 12 2.65 -19.62 6.18
CA LEU A 12 2.04 -18.40 5.64
C LEU A 12 0.97 -18.66 4.57
N SER A 13 0.90 -19.87 4.00
CA SER A 13 -0.16 -20.27 3.06
C SER A 13 -1.38 -20.91 3.72
N LYS A 14 -1.30 -21.25 5.02
CA LYS A 14 -2.43 -21.81 5.77
C LYS A 14 -3.67 -20.93 5.65
N TRP A 15 -4.79 -21.55 5.32
CA TRP A 15 -6.05 -20.84 5.14
C TRP A 15 -7.22 -21.79 5.39
N PRO A 16 -8.35 -21.33 5.99
CA PRO A 16 -9.51 -22.18 6.17
C PRO A 16 -10.08 -22.64 4.82
N GLU A 17 -10.40 -23.92 4.71
CA GLU A 17 -11.06 -24.47 3.53
C GLU A 17 -12.45 -23.85 3.33
N SER A 18 -12.75 -23.45 2.09
CA SER A 18 -14.06 -22.90 1.74
C SER A 18 -15.10 -24.01 1.59
N ALA A 19 -16.38 -23.65 1.74
CA ALA A 19 -17.49 -24.56 1.45
C ALA A 19 -17.48 -25.03 0.00
N ARG A 20 -17.09 -24.16 -0.94
CA ARG A 20 -16.95 -24.48 -2.37
C ARG A 20 -15.85 -25.52 -2.61
N PHE A 21 -14.71 -25.36 -1.95
CA PHE A 21 -13.60 -26.32 -2.03
C PHE A 21 -14.04 -27.69 -1.52
N LYS A 22 -14.61 -27.76 -0.30
CA LYS A 22 -15.10 -29.02 0.29
C LYS A 22 -16.09 -29.73 -0.63
N LYS A 23 -17.06 -28.99 -1.17
CA LYS A 23 -18.03 -29.52 -2.14
C LYS A 23 -17.36 -30.06 -3.41
N ALA A 24 -16.39 -29.34 -3.97
CA ALA A 24 -15.68 -29.79 -5.18
C ALA A 24 -14.87 -31.08 -4.94
N VAL A 25 -14.29 -31.23 -3.74
CA VAL A 25 -13.59 -32.45 -3.32
C VAL A 25 -14.58 -33.62 -3.18
N GLU A 26 -15.70 -33.42 -2.48
CA GLU A 26 -16.77 -34.42 -2.33
C GLU A 26 -17.31 -34.89 -3.69
N GLU A 27 -17.53 -33.97 -4.61
CA GLU A 27 -18.04 -34.23 -5.97
C GLU A 27 -16.97 -34.74 -6.94
N LYS A 28 -15.70 -34.91 -6.50
CA LYS A 28 -14.55 -35.33 -7.33
C LYS A 28 -14.34 -34.48 -8.58
N ARG A 29 -14.68 -33.18 -8.53
CA ARG A 29 -14.58 -32.23 -9.66
C ARG A 29 -13.17 -31.67 -9.84
N ARG A 30 -12.18 -32.53 -10.02
CA ARG A 30 -10.80 -32.11 -10.32
C ARG A 30 -10.63 -31.70 -11.77
N GLY A 31 -9.74 -30.74 -12.02
CA GLY A 31 -9.43 -30.23 -13.36
C GLY A 31 -10.43 -29.19 -13.92
N VAL A 32 -11.44 -28.81 -13.14
CA VAL A 32 -12.36 -27.71 -13.47
C VAL A 32 -11.68 -26.39 -13.11
N CYS A 33 -11.57 -25.49 -14.08
CA CYS A 33 -11.12 -24.12 -13.83
C CYS A 33 -12.31 -23.30 -13.30
N TYR A 34 -12.20 -22.80 -12.07
CA TYR A 34 -13.21 -21.95 -11.45
C TYR A 34 -12.83 -20.47 -11.55
N THR A 35 -11.55 -20.16 -11.44
CA THR A 35 -10.99 -18.82 -11.53
C THR A 35 -10.43 -18.60 -12.93
N MET A 36 -11.01 -17.64 -13.67
CA MET A 36 -10.63 -17.38 -15.08
C MET A 36 -10.33 -15.89 -15.30
N PRO A 37 -9.20 -15.39 -14.79
CA PRO A 37 -8.88 -13.97 -14.81
C PRO A 37 -8.22 -13.56 -16.12
N GLY A 38 -8.41 -12.30 -16.50
CA GLY A 38 -7.73 -11.71 -17.66
C GLY A 38 -7.66 -10.20 -17.54
N LEU A 39 -6.64 -9.61 -18.16
CA LEU A 39 -6.41 -8.17 -18.14
C LEU A 39 -7.61 -7.41 -18.72
N LYS A 40 -7.95 -6.28 -18.10
CA LYS A 40 -9.02 -5.41 -18.59
C LYS A 40 -8.59 -4.61 -19.83
N SER A 41 -7.32 -4.23 -19.87
CA SER A 41 -6.71 -3.42 -20.93
C SER A 41 -5.24 -3.80 -21.11
N ASP A 42 -4.78 -3.79 -22.36
CA ASP A 42 -3.38 -3.94 -22.77
C ASP A 42 -2.71 -2.58 -22.99
N LYS A 43 -3.51 -1.50 -23.05
CA LYS A 43 -3.00 -0.14 -23.09
C LYS A 43 -2.09 0.12 -21.90
N LEU A 44 -0.82 0.33 -22.20
CA LEU A 44 0.20 0.72 -21.24
C LEU A 44 -0.04 2.17 -20.79
N LEU A 45 0.26 2.45 -19.53
CA LEU A 45 0.27 3.81 -19.04
C LEU A 45 1.38 4.58 -19.74
N ASN A 46 1.06 5.79 -20.19
CA ASN A 46 2.07 6.76 -20.59
C ASN A 46 2.79 7.22 -19.33
N VAL A 47 4.12 7.10 -19.31
CA VAL A 47 4.93 7.54 -18.17
C VAL A 47 5.27 9.01 -18.41
N PRO A 48 4.57 9.95 -17.74
CA PRO A 48 4.50 11.35 -18.19
C PRO A 48 5.86 12.06 -18.09
N VAL A 49 6.69 11.63 -17.14
CA VAL A 49 7.94 12.31 -16.79
C VAL A 49 9.02 12.17 -17.88
N SER A 50 8.96 11.20 -18.80
CA SER A 50 9.94 11.15 -19.90
C SER A 50 9.55 12.09 -21.04
N ASP A 51 8.31 11.99 -21.54
CA ASP A 51 7.96 12.59 -22.83
C ASP A 51 7.51 14.04 -22.70
N GLU A 52 6.73 14.36 -21.66
CA GLU A 52 6.30 15.75 -21.40
C GLU A 52 7.46 16.58 -20.85
N ALA A 53 8.35 15.98 -20.05
CA ALA A 53 9.58 16.64 -19.66
C ALA A 53 10.52 16.83 -20.87
N GLN A 54 10.63 15.85 -21.75
CA GLN A 54 11.49 15.97 -22.94
C GLN A 54 10.98 17.06 -23.89
N GLN A 55 9.66 17.16 -24.09
CA GLN A 55 9.05 18.25 -24.87
C GLN A 55 9.14 19.61 -24.18
N CYS A 56 8.97 19.67 -22.87
CA CYS A 56 8.97 20.92 -22.12
C CYS A 56 10.40 21.48 -21.91
N TYR A 57 11.43 20.63 -21.91
CA TYR A 57 12.80 21.03 -21.54
C TYR A 57 13.84 20.87 -22.65
N ASP A 58 13.50 20.27 -23.80
CA ASP A 58 14.40 20.02 -24.93
C ASP A 58 15.66 19.23 -24.52
N VAL A 59 15.48 18.22 -23.64
CA VAL A 59 16.55 17.35 -23.13
C VAL A 59 16.14 15.89 -23.33
N HIS A 60 17.05 15.07 -23.85
CA HIS A 60 16.85 13.63 -23.97
C HIS A 60 17.12 12.92 -22.64
N PHE A 61 16.12 12.22 -22.09
CA PHE A 61 16.26 11.44 -20.86
C PHE A 61 16.53 9.97 -21.18
N CYS A 62 17.45 9.34 -20.43
CA CYS A 62 17.69 7.90 -20.54
C CYS A 62 16.42 7.14 -20.16
N ARG A 63 15.98 6.22 -21.04
CA ARG A 63 14.92 5.26 -20.71
C ARG A 63 15.46 4.29 -19.67
N ILE A 64 14.64 4.00 -18.66
CA ILE A 64 14.96 2.95 -17.67
C ILE A 64 14.88 1.61 -18.40
N ASP A 65 16.04 1.01 -18.66
CA ASP A 65 16.17 -0.28 -19.32
C ASP A 65 16.26 -1.38 -18.26
N VAL A 66 15.17 -2.12 -18.08
CA VAL A 66 15.06 -3.19 -17.10
C VAL A 66 14.53 -4.41 -17.80
N GLU A 67 15.15 -5.57 -17.53
CA GLU A 67 14.69 -6.85 -18.08
C GLU A 67 13.21 -7.09 -17.72
N LEU A 68 12.39 -7.46 -18.70
CA LEU A 68 10.97 -7.76 -18.49
C LEU A 68 10.80 -9.17 -17.89
N ASN A 69 11.27 -9.34 -16.66
CA ASN A 69 11.16 -10.55 -15.84
C ASN A 69 10.84 -10.20 -14.38
N CYS A 70 10.72 -11.21 -13.52
CA CYS A 70 10.40 -11.02 -12.10
C CYS A 70 11.43 -10.17 -11.35
N GLN A 71 12.71 -10.27 -11.70
CA GLN A 71 13.77 -9.47 -11.08
C GLN A 71 13.65 -8.02 -11.49
N GLY A 72 13.42 -7.75 -12.78
CA GLY A 72 13.21 -6.41 -13.27
C GLY A 72 11.95 -5.74 -12.71
N LEU A 73 10.86 -6.50 -12.55
CA LEU A 73 9.67 -6.01 -11.84
C LEU A 73 9.99 -5.61 -10.40
N THR A 74 10.81 -6.40 -9.70
CA THR A 74 11.24 -6.08 -8.34
C THR A 74 12.06 -4.79 -8.31
N ASN A 75 13.03 -4.65 -9.22
CA ASN A 75 13.85 -3.45 -9.34
C ASN A 75 13.01 -2.19 -9.58
N LEU A 76 12.00 -2.26 -10.47
CA LEU A 76 11.10 -1.14 -10.74
C LEU A 76 10.30 -0.72 -9.50
N ILE A 77 9.84 -1.69 -8.70
CA ILE A 77 9.11 -1.43 -7.44
C ILE A 77 10.05 -0.81 -6.41
N ASP A 78 11.26 -1.35 -6.24
CA ASP A 78 12.26 -0.85 -5.29
C ASP A 78 12.68 0.60 -5.61
N MET A 79 12.77 0.94 -6.90
CA MET A 79 13.01 2.30 -7.38
C MET A 79 11.77 3.20 -7.39
N CYS A 80 10.62 2.71 -6.90
CA CYS A 80 9.34 3.43 -6.87
C CYS A 80 8.80 3.86 -8.25
N HIS A 81 9.17 3.16 -9.33
CA HIS A 81 8.63 3.37 -10.68
C HIS A 81 7.35 2.54 -10.89
N LEU A 82 6.28 2.91 -10.17
CA LEU A 82 5.06 2.10 -10.07
C LEU A 82 4.29 1.97 -11.39
N GLU A 83 4.29 2.99 -12.25
CA GLU A 83 3.64 2.96 -13.56
C GLU A 83 4.36 2.01 -14.53
N LEU A 84 5.70 2.04 -14.54
CA LEU A 84 6.53 1.10 -15.32
C LEU A 84 6.37 -0.32 -14.78
N ALA A 85 6.35 -0.50 -13.46
CA ALA A 85 6.09 -1.79 -12.84
C ALA A 85 4.70 -2.32 -13.24
N LEU A 86 3.67 -1.47 -13.26
CA LEU A 86 2.33 -1.87 -13.71
C LEU A 86 2.34 -2.31 -15.18
N ASN A 87 3.01 -1.55 -16.06
CA ASN A 87 3.19 -1.92 -17.47
C ASN A 87 3.92 -3.26 -17.62
N ALA A 88 4.95 -3.52 -16.82
CA ALA A 88 5.65 -4.81 -16.80
C ALA A 88 4.70 -5.96 -16.40
N THR A 89 3.82 -5.77 -15.41
CA THR A 89 2.82 -6.81 -15.06
C THR A 89 1.86 -7.11 -16.22
N THR A 90 1.47 -6.11 -17.01
CA THR A 90 0.61 -6.29 -18.21
C THR A 90 1.29 -7.22 -19.22
N VAL A 91 2.58 -6.99 -19.49
CA VAL A 91 3.36 -7.81 -20.43
C VAL A 91 3.52 -9.25 -19.91
N LEU A 92 3.96 -9.40 -18.65
CA LEU A 92 4.20 -10.70 -18.04
C LEU A 92 2.91 -11.56 -17.95
N LEU A 93 1.79 -10.96 -17.54
CA LEU A 93 0.50 -11.67 -17.50
C LEU A 93 0.03 -12.06 -18.91
N SER A 94 0.26 -11.21 -19.91
CA SER A 94 -0.08 -11.51 -21.30
C SER A 94 0.72 -12.70 -21.83
N GLN A 95 2.02 -12.76 -21.53
CA GLN A 95 2.90 -13.89 -21.86
C GLN A 95 2.45 -15.20 -21.17
N MET A 96 1.92 -15.10 -19.94
CA MET A 96 1.34 -16.23 -19.21
C MET A 96 -0.09 -16.61 -19.67
N GLY A 97 -0.63 -15.97 -20.71
CA GLY A 97 -1.95 -16.30 -21.27
C GLY A 97 -3.13 -15.62 -20.57
N HIS A 98 -2.88 -14.62 -19.72
CA HIS A 98 -3.88 -13.84 -18.98
C HIS A 98 -4.10 -12.42 -19.55
N GLY A 99 -3.71 -12.20 -20.81
CA GLY A 99 -3.89 -10.91 -21.49
C GLY A 99 -5.36 -10.50 -21.73
N VAL A 100 -5.56 -9.43 -22.50
CA VAL A 100 -6.91 -8.94 -22.84
C VAL A 100 -7.70 -10.01 -23.59
N GLY A 101 -9.00 -10.12 -23.27
CA GLY A 101 -9.91 -11.10 -23.89
C GLY A 101 -9.70 -12.55 -23.41
N LYS A 102 -8.94 -12.74 -22.32
CA LYS A 102 -8.74 -14.04 -21.67
C LYS A 102 -9.64 -14.26 -20.45
N ALA A 103 -10.23 -13.20 -19.91
CA ALA A 103 -11.22 -13.31 -18.84
C ALA A 103 -12.37 -14.25 -19.24
N GLY A 104 -12.73 -15.17 -18.35
CA GLY A 104 -13.75 -16.20 -18.60
C GLY A 104 -13.28 -17.39 -19.45
N LYS A 105 -12.00 -17.46 -19.85
CA LYS A 105 -11.42 -18.63 -20.52
C LYS A 105 -10.67 -19.51 -19.52
N PRO A 106 -10.78 -20.85 -19.61
CA PRO A 106 -10.04 -21.75 -18.72
C PRO A 106 -8.53 -21.52 -18.77
N THR A 107 -7.92 -21.33 -17.61
CA THR A 107 -6.48 -21.11 -17.43
C THR A 107 -6.03 -21.81 -16.16
N LEU A 108 -4.86 -22.46 -16.21
CA LEU A 108 -4.29 -23.10 -15.04
C LEU A 108 -3.80 -22.04 -14.05
N ILE A 109 -4.26 -22.11 -12.80
CA ILE A 109 -3.79 -21.22 -11.74
C ILE A 109 -2.56 -21.83 -11.06
N THR A 110 -1.46 -21.07 -11.05
CA THR A 110 -0.21 -21.46 -10.38
C THR A 110 0.14 -20.48 -9.26
N PRO A 111 0.97 -20.87 -8.27
CA PRO A 111 1.43 -19.95 -7.23
C PRO A 111 2.10 -18.68 -7.79
N THR A 112 2.98 -18.83 -8.78
CA THR A 112 3.69 -17.71 -9.43
C THR A 112 2.73 -16.76 -10.13
N LEU A 113 1.70 -17.29 -10.79
CA LEU A 113 0.68 -16.49 -11.45
C LEU A 113 -0.12 -15.65 -10.43
N LEU A 114 -0.54 -16.25 -9.30
CA LEU A 114 -1.27 -15.50 -8.27
C LEU A 114 -0.40 -14.47 -7.56
N GLN A 115 0.90 -14.72 -7.41
CA GLN A 115 1.84 -13.72 -6.92
C GLN A 115 1.89 -12.52 -7.88
N LEU A 116 1.98 -12.76 -9.20
CA LEU A 116 2.01 -11.70 -10.20
C LEU A 116 0.69 -10.89 -10.22
N TRP A 117 -0.47 -11.55 -10.16
CA TRP A 117 -1.76 -10.89 -9.98
C TRP A 117 -1.81 -10.07 -8.69
N GLY A 118 -1.32 -10.62 -7.57
CA GLY A 118 -1.24 -9.92 -6.29
C GLY A 118 -0.36 -8.67 -6.35
N ILE A 119 0.76 -8.70 -7.08
CA ILE A 119 1.60 -7.52 -7.32
C ILE A 119 0.84 -6.49 -8.18
N ARG A 120 0.19 -6.93 -9.26
CA ARG A 120 -0.61 -6.05 -10.11
C ARG A 120 -1.70 -5.35 -9.32
N PHE A 121 -2.41 -6.06 -8.44
CA PHE A 121 -3.45 -5.46 -7.60
C PHE A 121 -2.89 -4.42 -6.62
N GLN A 122 -1.71 -4.66 -6.06
CA GLN A 122 -1.01 -3.68 -5.22
C GLN A 122 -0.66 -2.42 -6.00
N LEU A 123 -0.16 -2.57 -7.22
CA LEU A 123 0.20 -1.45 -8.10
C LEU A 123 -1.02 -0.65 -8.52
N LEU A 124 -2.12 -1.30 -8.94
CA LEU A 124 -3.37 -0.62 -9.27
C LEU A 124 -3.95 0.13 -8.08
N MET A 125 -3.88 -0.46 -6.88
CA MET A 125 -4.29 0.20 -5.63
C MET A 125 -3.43 1.42 -5.33
N ALA A 126 -2.10 1.32 -5.44
CA ALA A 126 -1.16 2.41 -5.18
C ALA A 126 -1.32 3.58 -6.17
N LEU A 127 -1.54 3.26 -7.45
CA LEU A 127 -1.81 4.22 -8.53
C LEU A 127 -3.27 4.70 -8.56
N LYS A 128 -4.09 4.30 -7.58
CA LYS A 128 -5.51 4.71 -7.43
C LYS A 128 -6.39 4.34 -8.63
N LEU A 129 -6.00 3.33 -9.40
CA LEU A 129 -6.73 2.80 -10.56
C LEU A 129 -7.83 1.83 -10.09
N TYR A 130 -8.69 2.29 -9.18
CA TYR A 130 -9.65 1.44 -8.46
C TYR A 130 -10.69 0.78 -9.36
N SER A 131 -11.13 1.47 -10.43
CA SER A 131 -12.09 0.88 -11.38
C SER A 131 -11.49 -0.31 -12.11
N VAL A 132 -10.23 -0.22 -12.54
CA VAL A 132 -9.52 -1.32 -13.22
C VAL A 132 -9.28 -2.46 -12.24
N LEU A 133 -8.86 -2.13 -11.01
CA LEU A 133 -8.66 -3.10 -9.94
C LEU A 133 -9.94 -3.89 -9.62
N ALA A 134 -11.07 -3.19 -9.49
CA ALA A 134 -12.36 -3.84 -9.21
C ALA A 134 -12.77 -4.78 -10.34
N ASP A 135 -12.64 -4.35 -11.60
CA ASP A 135 -12.95 -5.17 -12.78
C ASP A 135 -12.08 -6.42 -12.87
N GLU A 136 -10.76 -6.28 -12.66
CA GLU A 136 -9.81 -7.40 -12.75
C GLU A 136 -9.90 -8.37 -11.56
N LEU A 137 -10.48 -7.93 -10.42
CA LEU A 137 -10.78 -8.79 -9.28
C LEU A 137 -12.07 -9.60 -9.45
N LEU A 138 -13.00 -9.22 -10.34
CA LEU A 138 -14.28 -9.91 -10.52
C LEU A 138 -14.16 -11.44 -10.71
N PRO A 139 -13.22 -11.96 -11.54
CA PRO A 139 -13.09 -13.40 -11.77
C PRO A 139 -12.61 -14.20 -10.56
N PHE A 140 -12.11 -13.52 -9.52
CA PHE A 140 -11.62 -14.14 -8.28
C PHE A 140 -12.70 -14.26 -7.20
N GLU A 141 -13.87 -13.64 -7.42
CA GLU A 141 -15.06 -13.73 -6.56
C GLU A 141 -14.74 -13.45 -5.08
N GLU A 142 -14.91 -14.42 -4.17
CA GLU A 142 -14.62 -14.28 -2.73
C GLU A 142 -13.25 -14.86 -2.33
N LEU A 143 -12.37 -15.13 -3.30
CA LEU A 143 -11.06 -15.79 -3.09
C LEU A 143 -11.20 -17.15 -2.41
N ASP A 144 -12.29 -17.85 -2.72
CA ASP A 144 -12.73 -19.08 -2.09
C ASP A 144 -13.01 -20.21 -3.11
N ALA A 145 -12.69 -19.97 -4.38
CA ALA A 145 -12.81 -20.96 -5.45
C ALA A 145 -11.90 -22.17 -5.20
N PRO A 146 -12.31 -23.40 -5.57
CA PRO A 146 -11.54 -24.61 -5.30
C PRO A 146 -10.11 -24.58 -5.87
N ASP A 147 -9.95 -24.04 -7.08
CA ASP A 147 -8.67 -23.95 -7.80
C ASP A 147 -7.68 -22.92 -7.24
N LEU A 148 -8.05 -22.26 -6.14
CA LEU A 148 -7.21 -21.35 -5.35
C LEU A 148 -6.60 -22.03 -4.10
N PHE A 149 -6.76 -23.34 -3.95
CA PHE A 149 -6.20 -24.14 -2.84
C PHE A 149 -5.17 -25.15 -3.35
N TYR A 150 -4.09 -25.35 -2.59
CA TYR A 150 -3.03 -26.31 -2.96
C TYR A 150 -3.58 -27.73 -3.13
N GLN A 151 -4.45 -28.13 -2.20
CA GLN A 151 -5.06 -29.46 -2.15
C GLN A 151 -5.95 -29.78 -3.35
N TYR A 152 -6.37 -28.77 -4.14
CA TYR A 152 -7.19 -29.00 -5.32
C TYR A 152 -6.43 -29.72 -6.45
N TYR A 153 -5.12 -29.47 -6.55
CA TYR A 153 -4.29 -30.01 -7.63
C TYR A 153 -3.70 -31.38 -7.30
N ASN A 154 -3.44 -31.68 -6.03
CA ASN A 154 -2.97 -32.99 -5.58
C ASN A 154 -3.25 -33.17 -4.07
N ASP A 155 -3.85 -34.31 -3.71
CA ASP A 155 -4.20 -34.64 -2.31
C ASP A 155 -2.97 -34.95 -1.45
N ASN A 156 -1.88 -35.42 -2.07
CA ASN A 156 -0.70 -35.94 -1.40
C ASN A 156 0.41 -34.89 -1.26
N VAL A 157 0.07 -33.59 -1.34
CA VAL A 157 1.05 -32.52 -1.14
C VAL A 157 1.06 -32.16 0.33
N ASP A 158 2.24 -32.20 0.96
CA ASP A 158 2.44 -31.80 2.36
C ASP A 158 2.00 -30.34 2.63
N LYS A 159 1.86 -29.54 1.56
CA LYS A 159 1.44 -28.15 1.58
C LYS A 159 -0.09 -28.01 1.50
N THR A 160 -0.66 -27.42 2.55
CA THR A 160 -2.09 -27.15 2.67
C THR A 160 -2.38 -25.65 2.75
N GLY A 161 -3.58 -25.27 2.31
CA GLY A 161 -4.08 -23.90 2.39
C GLY A 161 -4.24 -23.25 1.02
N SER A 162 -4.15 -21.92 0.97
CA SER A 162 -4.48 -21.14 -0.21
C SER A 162 -3.26 -20.74 -1.02
N LEU A 163 -3.41 -20.77 -2.34
CA LEU A 163 -2.48 -20.16 -3.29
C LEU A 163 -2.53 -18.61 -3.24
N VAL A 164 -3.63 -18.05 -2.74
CA VAL A 164 -3.85 -16.59 -2.67
C VAL A 164 -3.02 -15.99 -1.55
N THR A 165 -2.19 -15.00 -1.87
CA THR A 165 -1.37 -14.29 -0.89
C THR A 165 -2.22 -13.48 0.08
N PHE A 166 -1.73 -13.30 1.31
CA PHE A 166 -2.45 -12.53 2.33
C PHE A 166 -2.66 -11.06 1.91
N GLN A 167 -1.67 -10.47 1.23
CA GLN A 167 -1.77 -9.11 0.70
C GLN A 167 -2.91 -8.97 -0.31
N THR A 168 -3.13 -9.97 -1.17
CA THR A 168 -4.25 -10.00 -2.11
C THR A 168 -5.59 -9.98 -1.37
N ARG A 169 -5.70 -10.71 -0.25
CA ARG A 169 -6.91 -10.71 0.59
C ARG A 169 -7.18 -9.34 1.21
N LEU A 170 -6.14 -8.63 1.65
CA LEU A 170 -6.27 -7.26 2.16
C LEU A 170 -6.81 -6.31 1.08
N ILE A 171 -6.24 -6.35 -0.13
CA ILE A 171 -6.66 -5.47 -1.25
C ILE A 171 -8.08 -5.81 -1.68
N HIS A 172 -8.41 -7.10 -1.79
CA HIS A 172 -9.74 -7.56 -2.15
C HIS A 172 -10.81 -7.15 -1.13
N ALA A 173 -10.43 -7.04 0.15
CA ALA A 173 -11.29 -6.48 1.19
C ALA A 173 -11.43 -4.96 1.08
N GLU A 174 -10.32 -4.25 0.91
CA GLU A 174 -10.29 -2.79 0.92
C GLU A 174 -10.88 -2.15 -0.33
N VAL A 175 -10.68 -2.74 -1.52
CA VAL A 175 -11.10 -2.17 -2.81
C VAL A 175 -12.59 -1.79 -2.83
N LEU A 176 -13.42 -2.53 -2.10
CA LEU A 176 -14.86 -2.29 -2.01
C LEU A 176 -15.20 -0.88 -1.51
N ARG A 177 -14.32 -0.25 -0.70
CA ARG A 177 -14.54 1.09 -0.17
C ARG A 177 -14.57 2.18 -1.25
N PHE A 178 -14.05 1.89 -2.44
CA PHE A 178 -14.05 2.78 -3.59
C PHE A 178 -15.18 2.49 -4.59
N GLY A 179 -15.99 1.47 -4.33
CA GLY A 179 -17.12 1.08 -5.18
C GLY A 179 -18.43 1.77 -4.80
N SER A 180 -19.52 1.31 -5.41
CA SER A 180 -20.89 1.81 -5.15
C SER A 180 -21.46 1.42 -3.79
N CYS A 181 -20.90 0.40 -3.13
CA CYS A 181 -21.30 -0.02 -1.78
C CYS A 181 -20.10 -0.10 -0.83
N PRO A 182 -19.52 1.03 -0.39
CA PRO A 182 -18.30 1.05 0.42
C PRO A 182 -18.37 0.26 1.73
N TRP A 183 -19.56 0.15 2.34
CA TRP A 183 -19.79 -0.60 3.58
C TRP A 183 -19.53 -2.10 3.47
N LYS A 184 -19.63 -2.69 2.27
CA LYS A 184 -19.27 -4.09 2.05
C LYS A 184 -17.80 -4.37 2.36
N ALA A 185 -16.94 -3.34 2.31
CA ALA A 185 -15.56 -3.46 2.76
C ALA A 185 -15.50 -3.88 4.24
N VAL A 186 -16.27 -3.24 5.13
CA VAL A 186 -16.28 -3.57 6.57
C VAL A 186 -16.73 -5.02 6.80
N GLU A 187 -17.78 -5.46 6.12
CA GLU A 187 -18.27 -6.83 6.19
C GLU A 187 -17.20 -7.84 5.76
N ARG A 188 -16.56 -7.60 4.61
CA ARG A 188 -15.50 -8.47 4.09
C ARG A 188 -14.26 -8.46 4.99
N ILE A 189 -13.90 -7.33 5.59
CA ILE A 189 -12.81 -7.22 6.56
C ILE A 189 -13.13 -8.03 7.83
N LYS A 190 -14.37 -8.02 8.30
CA LYS A 190 -14.79 -8.81 9.46
C LYS A 190 -14.76 -10.31 9.19
N ARG A 191 -15.13 -10.75 7.98
CA ARG A 191 -14.93 -12.14 7.53
C ARG A 191 -13.43 -12.50 7.50
N LEU A 192 -12.60 -11.63 6.94
CA LEU A 192 -11.14 -11.80 6.91
C LEU A 192 -10.55 -11.90 8.34
N GLU A 193 -11.01 -11.08 9.28
CA GLU A 193 -10.63 -11.15 10.70
C GLU A 193 -10.98 -12.52 11.30
N SER A 194 -12.23 -12.97 11.11
CA SER A 194 -12.68 -14.29 11.57
C SER A 194 -11.90 -15.46 10.97
N ASP A 195 -11.54 -15.39 9.69
CA ASP A 195 -10.76 -16.44 9.03
C ASP A 195 -9.32 -16.48 9.53
N VAL A 196 -8.71 -15.32 9.81
CA VAL A 196 -7.40 -15.24 10.47
C VAL A 196 -7.45 -15.85 11.88
N ASP A 197 -8.48 -15.55 12.67
CA ASP A 197 -8.65 -16.12 14.00
C ASP A 197 -8.80 -17.65 13.98
N LYS A 198 -9.48 -18.21 12.98
CA LYS A 198 -9.56 -19.67 12.77
C LYS A 198 -8.17 -20.26 12.52
N VAL A 199 -7.33 -19.60 11.73
CA VAL A 199 -5.95 -20.06 11.48
C VAL A 199 -5.13 -19.99 12.76
N ILE A 200 -5.20 -18.90 13.52
CA ILE A 200 -4.51 -18.74 14.82
C ILE A 200 -4.96 -19.83 15.79
N SER A 201 -6.25 -20.12 15.87
CA SER A 201 -6.81 -21.15 16.75
C SER A 201 -6.32 -22.55 16.36
N SER A 202 -6.31 -22.86 15.05
CA SER A 202 -5.79 -24.12 14.53
C SER A 202 -4.29 -24.28 14.81
N LEU A 203 -3.50 -23.22 14.67
CA LEU A 203 -2.07 -23.22 14.94
C LEU A 203 -1.79 -23.39 16.44
N SER A 204 -2.55 -22.71 17.29
CA SER A 204 -2.39 -22.79 18.75
C SER A 204 -2.80 -24.16 19.32
N ALA A 205 -3.68 -24.88 18.62
CA ALA A 205 -4.08 -26.25 18.98
C ALA A 205 -3.11 -27.31 18.42
N SER A 206 -2.25 -26.94 17.47
CA SER A 206 -1.24 -27.81 16.89
C SER A 206 0.09 -27.65 17.64
N ASP A 207 0.94 -28.68 17.65
CA ASP A 207 2.29 -28.61 18.25
C ASP A 207 3.30 -27.89 17.32
N GLU A 208 2.85 -26.80 16.69
CA GLU A 208 3.66 -26.03 15.75
C GLU A 208 4.46 -24.91 16.43
N PRO A 209 5.57 -24.46 15.82
CA PRO A 209 6.37 -23.36 16.34
C PRO A 209 5.54 -22.11 16.67
N GLU A 210 5.79 -21.52 17.84
CA GLU A 210 5.12 -20.29 18.29
C GLU A 210 5.29 -19.11 17.31
N GLU A 211 6.38 -19.12 16.52
CA GLU A 211 6.63 -18.17 15.44
C GLU A 211 5.50 -18.14 14.41
N HIS A 212 4.91 -19.30 14.07
CA HIS A 212 3.80 -19.38 13.11
C HIS A 212 2.56 -18.64 13.64
N THR A 213 2.19 -18.93 14.89
CA THR A 213 1.08 -18.26 15.58
C THR A 213 1.34 -16.76 15.71
N THR A 214 2.56 -16.37 16.02
CA THR A 214 2.98 -14.97 16.14
C THR A 214 2.85 -14.24 14.80
N ALA A 215 3.31 -14.82 13.69
CA ALA A 215 3.16 -14.24 12.37
C ALA A 215 1.69 -14.02 11.98
N TRP A 216 0.80 -14.95 12.33
CA TRP A 216 -0.64 -14.80 12.10
C TRP A 216 -1.30 -13.78 13.03
N LYS A 217 -0.85 -13.63 14.27
CA LYS A 217 -1.27 -12.52 15.15
C LYS A 217 -0.85 -11.16 14.57
N CYS A 218 0.34 -11.05 13.98
CA CYS A 218 0.75 -9.84 13.25
C CYS A 218 -0.17 -9.56 12.05
N ARG A 219 -0.58 -10.60 11.30
CA ARG A 219 -1.57 -10.48 10.21
C ARG A 219 -2.92 -10.01 10.71
N LEU A 220 -3.41 -10.54 11.84
CA LEU A 220 -4.65 -10.09 12.49
C LEU A 220 -4.59 -8.59 12.81
N PHE A 221 -3.49 -8.15 13.40
CA PHE A 221 -3.25 -6.74 13.71
C PHE A 221 -3.30 -5.85 12.47
N VAL A 222 -2.79 -6.31 11.32
CA VAL A 222 -2.91 -5.60 10.03
C VAL A 222 -4.37 -5.50 9.57
N VAL A 223 -5.16 -6.57 9.69
CA VAL A 223 -6.59 -6.57 9.31
C VAL A 223 -7.39 -5.61 10.18
N GLN A 224 -7.13 -5.58 11.49
CA GLN A 224 -7.81 -4.69 12.42
C GLN A 224 -7.45 -3.21 12.18
N LYS A 225 -6.18 -2.91 11.90
CA LYS A 225 -5.75 -1.56 11.47
C LYS A 225 -6.41 -1.15 10.16
N MET A 226 -6.53 -2.07 9.20
CA MET A 226 -7.27 -1.83 7.96
C MET A 226 -8.75 -1.54 8.23
N CYS A 227 -9.40 -2.26 9.16
CA CYS A 227 -10.78 -1.99 9.57
C CYS A 227 -10.92 -0.54 10.09
N ALA A 228 -10.03 -0.12 11.00
CA ALA A 228 -10.04 1.25 11.51
C ALA A 228 -9.83 2.29 10.39
N ARG A 229 -8.90 2.03 9.46
CA ARG A 229 -8.66 2.90 8.30
C ARG A 229 -9.90 3.00 7.39
N VAL A 230 -10.57 1.88 7.10
CA VAL A 230 -11.79 1.90 6.29
C VAL A 230 -12.90 2.68 7.00
N LEU A 231 -13.12 2.43 8.29
CA LEU A 231 -14.09 3.19 9.09
C LEU A 231 -13.82 4.69 9.05
N PHE A 232 -12.56 5.11 9.15
CA PHE A 232 -12.17 6.51 8.99
C PHE A 232 -12.61 7.09 7.64
N PHE A 233 -12.33 6.40 6.53
CA PHE A 233 -12.73 6.85 5.19
C PHE A 233 -14.25 6.85 4.96
N LEU A 234 -15.00 6.06 5.72
CA LEU A 234 -16.46 6.04 5.70
C LEU A 234 -17.10 7.12 6.60
N GLY A 235 -16.29 7.92 7.31
CA GLY A 235 -16.78 8.95 8.24
C GLY A 235 -17.08 8.44 9.65
N GLU A 236 -16.83 7.16 9.93
CA GLU A 236 -17.08 6.52 11.22
C GLU A 236 -15.90 6.71 12.19
N TYR A 237 -15.60 7.97 12.50
CA TYR A 237 -14.41 8.37 13.25
C TYR A 237 -14.37 7.80 14.68
N MET A 238 -15.52 7.78 15.36
CA MET A 238 -15.61 7.24 16.72
C MET A 238 -15.37 5.73 16.76
N LEU A 239 -15.92 4.97 15.79
CA LEU A 239 -15.66 3.54 15.66
C LEU A 239 -14.22 3.27 15.25
N SER A 240 -13.64 4.07 14.36
CA SER A 240 -12.24 3.98 13.97
C SER A 240 -11.32 4.14 15.18
N ILE A 241 -11.48 5.21 15.97
CA ILE A 241 -10.72 5.45 17.20
C ILE A 241 -10.94 4.32 18.22
N THR A 242 -12.18 3.85 18.39
CA THR A 242 -12.49 2.74 19.32
C THR A 242 -11.79 1.46 18.90
N THR A 243 -11.77 1.17 17.61
CA THR A 243 -11.06 0.02 17.04
C THR A 243 -9.56 0.13 17.33
N LEU A 244 -8.94 1.29 17.08
CA LEU A 244 -7.52 1.53 17.39
C LEU A 244 -7.20 1.39 18.88
N ARG A 245 -8.08 1.87 19.79
CA ARG A 245 -7.91 1.68 21.24
C ARG A 245 -7.98 0.23 21.66
N ASN A 246 -8.89 -0.55 21.08
CA ASN A 246 -9.01 -1.98 21.39
C ASN A 246 -7.74 -2.74 20.99
N ILE A 247 -7.25 -2.45 19.78
CA ILE A 247 -6.00 -2.98 19.27
C ILE A 247 -4.84 -2.64 20.23
N MET A 248 -4.71 -1.38 20.62
CA MET A 248 -3.61 -0.86 21.47
C MET A 248 -3.45 -1.60 22.80
N ARG A 249 -4.52 -2.21 23.34
CA ARG A 249 -4.47 -2.99 24.61
C ARG A 249 -3.57 -4.22 24.53
N SER A 250 -3.25 -4.69 23.33
CA SER A 250 -2.52 -5.93 23.07
C SER A 250 -1.19 -5.73 22.33
N CYS A 251 -0.76 -4.48 22.15
CA CYS A 251 0.40 -4.14 21.32
C CYS A 251 1.67 -3.89 22.12
N SER A 252 2.81 -3.98 21.42
CA SER A 252 4.10 -3.50 21.93
C SER A 252 4.10 -1.96 22.09
N ARG A 253 5.14 -1.43 22.75
CA ARG A 253 5.30 0.02 22.97
C ARG A 253 5.44 0.80 21.64
N ASP A 254 6.20 0.28 20.69
CA ASP A 254 6.44 0.97 19.41
C ASP A 254 5.16 1.02 18.57
N GLU A 255 4.41 -0.08 18.54
CA GLU A 255 3.09 -0.13 17.90
C GLU A 255 2.07 0.79 18.57
N THR A 256 2.14 0.92 19.90
CA THR A 256 1.29 1.84 20.67
C THR A 256 1.49 3.29 20.19
N MET A 257 2.72 3.72 19.95
CA MET A 257 3.01 5.07 19.46
C MET A 257 2.42 5.33 18.07
N ALA A 258 2.54 4.37 17.14
CA ALA A 258 1.94 4.48 15.81
C ALA A 258 0.41 4.55 15.86
N LEU A 259 -0.23 3.82 16.79
CA LEU A 259 -1.69 3.86 16.98
C LEU A 259 -2.15 5.20 17.57
N LEU A 260 -1.41 5.73 18.56
CA LEU A 260 -1.67 7.06 19.12
C LEU A 260 -1.54 8.15 18.04
N GLU A 261 -0.53 8.05 17.19
CA GLU A 261 -0.36 8.97 16.05
C GLU A 261 -1.54 8.89 15.08
N ALA A 262 -1.98 7.68 14.72
CA ALA A 262 -3.13 7.49 13.84
C ALA A 262 -4.41 8.11 14.45
N MET A 263 -4.69 7.84 15.73
CA MET A 263 -5.84 8.42 16.43
C MET A 263 -5.76 9.94 16.51
N PHE A 264 -4.56 10.49 16.73
CA PHE A 264 -4.35 11.92 16.80
C PHE A 264 -4.58 12.60 15.45
N ARG A 265 -4.09 12.02 14.36
CA ARG A 265 -4.37 12.48 12.99
C ARG A 265 -5.87 12.44 12.68
N ILE A 266 -6.59 11.41 13.13
CA ILE A 266 -8.06 11.35 12.99
C ILE A 266 -8.71 12.51 13.76
N ALA A 267 -8.36 12.73 15.03
CA ALA A 267 -8.91 13.80 15.85
C ALA A 267 -8.69 15.19 15.19
N LEU A 268 -7.47 15.45 14.68
CA LEU A 268 -7.20 16.69 13.96
C LEU A 268 -8.00 16.81 12.67
N SER A 269 -8.14 15.73 11.89
CA SER A 269 -8.85 15.77 10.61
C SER A 269 -10.35 16.08 10.74
N VAL A 270 -10.95 15.78 11.90
CA VAL A 270 -12.37 16.05 12.20
C VAL A 270 -12.56 17.31 13.04
N GLY A 271 -11.47 17.99 13.42
CA GLY A 271 -11.51 19.19 14.26
C GLY A 271 -11.80 18.93 15.74
N ASP A 272 -11.65 17.70 16.24
CA ASP A 272 -11.83 17.38 17.66
C ASP A 272 -10.56 17.74 18.46
N GLU A 273 -10.41 19.04 18.74
CA GLU A 273 -9.27 19.55 19.49
C GLU A 273 -9.19 18.94 20.91
N LYS A 274 -10.33 18.65 21.53
CA LYS A 274 -10.36 18.08 22.88
C LYS A 274 -9.78 16.67 22.90
N ALA A 275 -10.15 15.82 21.94
CA ALA A 275 -9.57 14.50 21.79
C ALA A 275 -8.08 14.58 21.44
N ALA A 276 -7.69 15.52 20.56
CA ALA A 276 -6.29 15.73 20.20
C ALA A 276 -5.44 16.12 21.43
N ASN A 277 -5.90 17.06 22.26
CA ASN A 277 -5.20 17.48 23.47
C ASN A 277 -5.05 16.32 24.47
N LYS A 278 -6.10 15.51 24.66
CA LYS A 278 -6.02 14.31 25.50
C LYS A 278 -4.98 13.31 24.97
N LEU A 279 -4.95 13.06 23.67
CA LEU A 279 -3.98 12.14 23.06
C LEU A 279 -2.54 12.66 23.17
N LEU A 280 -2.34 13.98 23.08
CA LEU A 280 -1.03 14.61 23.29
C LEU A 280 -0.54 14.44 24.73
N GLU A 281 -1.43 14.54 25.72
CA GLU A 281 -1.11 14.22 27.12
C GLU A 281 -0.72 12.74 27.28
N ASP A 282 -1.47 11.83 26.67
CA ASP A 282 -1.20 10.38 26.73
C ASP A 282 0.17 10.03 26.11
N VAL A 283 0.55 10.68 25.00
CA VAL A 283 1.88 10.56 24.40
C VAL A 283 2.98 11.06 25.34
N THR A 284 2.76 12.22 25.97
CA THR A 284 3.74 12.82 26.88
C THR A 284 3.98 11.93 28.11
N LYS A 285 2.94 11.25 28.60
CA LYS A 285 3.03 10.28 29.70
C LYS A 285 3.73 8.98 29.30
N SER A 286 3.70 8.62 28.02
CA SER A 286 4.24 7.36 27.49
C SER A 286 5.75 7.42 27.15
N SER A 287 6.45 8.49 27.56
CA SER A 287 7.87 8.76 27.25
C SER A 287 8.20 8.86 25.76
N GLY A 288 7.19 9.04 24.90
CA GLY A 288 7.39 9.25 23.46
C GLY A 288 7.84 10.67 23.14
N SER A 289 8.55 10.86 22.02
CA SER A 289 8.90 12.19 21.52
C SER A 289 7.62 12.96 21.11
N PRO A 290 7.26 14.07 21.77
CA PRO A 290 6.02 14.77 21.47
C PRO A 290 6.17 15.70 20.26
N PHE A 291 7.36 15.81 19.65
CA PHE A 291 7.64 16.81 18.63
C PHE A 291 6.74 16.66 17.39
N LEU A 292 6.48 15.45 16.91
CA LEU A 292 5.58 15.23 15.78
C LEU A 292 4.14 15.65 16.11
N PHE A 293 3.63 15.26 17.28
CA PHE A 293 2.28 15.60 17.72
C PHE A 293 2.12 17.12 17.91
N LYS A 294 3.11 17.77 18.51
CA LYS A 294 3.16 19.23 18.66
C LYS A 294 3.23 19.92 17.30
N ALA A 295 4.03 19.41 16.36
CA ALA A 295 4.09 19.94 15.00
C ALA A 295 2.73 19.85 14.28
N LEU A 296 2.10 18.67 14.29
CA LEU A 296 0.80 18.44 13.68
C LEU A 296 -0.30 19.31 14.30
N ARG A 297 -0.28 19.50 15.62
CA ARG A 297 -1.19 20.43 16.31
C ARG A 297 -0.96 21.88 15.87
N SER A 298 0.29 22.33 15.83
CA SER A 298 0.62 23.67 15.39
C SER A 298 0.20 23.92 13.94
N LEU A 299 0.37 22.92 13.06
CA LEU A 299 -0.15 22.96 11.68
C LEU A 299 -1.68 23.13 11.66
N PHE A 300 -2.40 22.32 12.45
CA PHE A 300 -3.85 22.40 12.57
C PHE A 300 -4.33 23.78 13.04
N LEU A 301 -3.61 24.42 13.97
CA LEU A 301 -3.93 25.75 14.48
C LEU A 301 -3.45 26.90 13.57
N GLY A 302 -2.80 26.60 12.43
CA GLY A 302 -2.19 27.61 11.55
C GLY A 302 -0.93 28.28 12.14
N ALA A 303 -0.36 27.72 13.20
CA ALA A 303 0.85 28.21 13.85
C ALA A 303 2.13 27.67 13.16
N PHE A 304 2.32 28.03 11.88
CA PHE A 304 3.35 27.47 11.01
C PHE A 304 4.80 27.66 11.50
N VAL A 305 5.10 28.77 12.17
CA VAL A 305 6.42 29.01 12.79
C VAL A 305 6.73 27.96 13.87
N HIS A 306 5.78 27.73 14.80
CA HIS A 306 5.93 26.72 15.85
C HIS A 306 5.97 25.31 15.26
N ALA A 307 5.16 25.03 14.23
CA ALA A 307 5.18 23.76 13.54
C ALA A 307 6.57 23.46 12.94
N GLN A 308 7.16 24.44 12.28
CA GLN A 308 8.51 24.35 11.73
C GLN A 308 9.56 24.05 12.81
N GLU A 309 9.54 24.75 13.95
CA GLU A 309 10.48 24.50 15.06
C GLU A 309 10.39 23.06 15.58
N TYR A 310 9.17 22.53 15.72
CA TYR A 310 8.97 21.16 16.16
C TYR A 310 9.42 20.13 15.11
N LEU A 311 9.15 20.37 13.82
CA LEU A 311 9.59 19.50 12.72
C LEU A 311 11.11 19.47 12.56
N GLN A 312 11.81 20.55 12.89
CA GLN A 312 13.28 20.60 12.87
C GLN A 312 13.91 19.78 14.01
N ARG A 313 13.21 19.64 15.14
CA ARG A 313 13.65 18.83 16.30
C ARG A 313 13.23 17.38 16.21
N PHE A 314 12.40 17.02 15.24
CA PHE A 314 11.96 15.64 15.04
C PHE A 314 13.14 14.81 14.48
N PRO A 315 13.53 13.70 15.16
CA PRO A 315 14.62 12.84 14.68
C PRO A 315 14.22 12.23 13.33
N ARG A 316 15.02 12.51 12.30
CA ARG A 316 14.80 12.00 10.94
C ARG A 316 15.62 10.72 10.76
N SER A 317 14.98 9.57 10.74
CA SER A 317 15.62 8.30 10.38
C SER A 317 14.90 7.66 9.20
N GLY A 318 15.62 7.37 8.11
CA GLY A 318 15.10 6.59 6.98
C GLY A 318 13.98 7.23 6.14
N VAL A 319 13.03 6.39 5.70
CA VAL A 319 11.92 6.69 4.76
C VAL A 319 10.91 7.72 5.30
N ASP A 320 10.85 7.93 6.62
CA ASP A 320 10.00 8.93 7.27
C ASP A 320 10.47 10.39 7.05
N SER A 321 11.56 10.60 6.31
CA SER A 321 12.00 11.95 5.95
C SER A 321 11.03 12.67 5.02
N TYR A 322 10.29 11.96 4.14
CA TYR A 322 9.50 12.61 3.08
C TYR A 322 8.27 13.37 3.58
N PRO A 323 7.40 12.82 4.45
CA PRO A 323 6.26 13.57 4.97
C PRO A 323 6.70 14.74 5.85
N ALA A 324 7.80 14.60 6.60
CA ALA A 324 8.37 15.66 7.42
C ALA A 324 8.98 16.79 6.57
N LEU A 325 9.74 16.45 5.52
CA LEU A 325 10.27 17.41 4.55
C LEU A 325 9.14 18.16 3.84
N ASN A 326 8.10 17.44 3.40
CA ASN A 326 6.91 18.05 2.81
C ASN A 326 6.25 19.04 3.77
N SER A 327 6.04 18.62 5.02
CA SER A 327 5.42 19.46 6.05
C SER A 327 6.28 20.70 6.36
N LEU A 328 7.61 20.56 6.35
CA LEU A 328 8.54 21.67 6.57
C LEU A 328 8.51 22.69 5.41
N ALA A 329 8.51 22.21 4.16
CA ALA A 329 8.39 23.07 2.99
C ALA A 329 7.05 23.81 2.96
N ILE A 330 5.96 23.13 3.33
CA ILE A 330 4.64 23.76 3.50
C ILE A 330 4.68 24.84 4.58
N CYS A 331 5.32 24.59 5.73
CA CYS A 331 5.48 25.63 6.76
C CYS A 331 6.25 26.85 6.24
N LEU A 332 7.33 26.64 5.49
CA LEU A 332 8.11 27.72 4.87
C LEU A 332 7.27 28.53 3.89
N LEU A 333 6.49 27.87 3.03
CA LEU A 333 5.55 28.51 2.11
C LEU A 333 4.54 29.39 2.86
N TYR A 334 3.85 28.86 3.87
CA TYR A 334 2.85 29.62 4.64
C TYR A 334 3.46 30.72 5.52
N ASN A 335 4.75 30.65 5.82
CA ASN A 335 5.52 31.72 6.46
C ASN A 335 6.01 32.80 5.46
N GLY A 336 5.65 32.70 4.16
CA GLY A 336 6.08 33.64 3.11
C GLY A 336 7.50 33.41 2.59
N ARG A 337 8.14 32.30 2.96
CA ARG A 337 9.53 31.95 2.60
C ARG A 337 9.57 30.95 1.43
N VAL A 338 8.98 31.35 0.31
CA VAL A 338 8.78 30.44 -0.85
C VAL A 338 10.11 30.02 -1.47
N THR A 339 11.09 30.92 -1.55
CA THR A 339 12.45 30.63 -2.03
C THR A 339 13.10 29.49 -1.25
N ASP A 340 12.97 29.53 0.07
CA ASP A 340 13.59 28.55 0.97
C ASP A 340 12.86 27.21 0.90
N ALA A 341 11.55 27.23 0.67
CA ALA A 341 10.75 26.02 0.44
C ALA A 341 11.16 25.31 -0.86
N VAL A 342 11.37 26.08 -1.93
CA VAL A 342 11.85 25.58 -3.23
C VAL A 342 13.28 25.05 -3.11
N GLU A 343 14.17 25.77 -2.42
CA GLU A 343 15.55 25.32 -2.19
C GLU A 343 15.58 24.01 -1.41
N LEU A 344 14.73 23.88 -0.38
CA LEU A 344 14.61 22.66 0.41
C LEU A 344 14.19 21.46 -0.45
N TYR A 345 13.24 21.61 -1.36
CA TYR A 345 12.85 20.54 -2.28
C TYR A 345 13.93 20.24 -3.33
N THR A 346 14.59 21.26 -3.87
CA THR A 346 15.64 21.11 -4.88
C THR A 346 16.84 20.33 -4.32
N LYS A 347 17.16 20.50 -3.03
CA LYS A 347 18.19 19.70 -2.36
C LYS A 347 17.80 18.24 -2.14
N ASN A 348 16.51 17.92 -2.16
CA ASN A 348 15.95 16.59 -1.86
C ASN A 348 15.18 16.04 -3.06
N VAL A 349 15.62 16.40 -4.26
CA VAL A 349 14.82 16.31 -5.47
C VAL A 349 14.66 14.89 -6.00
N GLN A 350 15.72 14.09 -5.85
CA GLN A 350 15.73 12.66 -6.13
C GLN A 350 14.76 11.86 -5.27
N LEU A 351 14.33 12.45 -4.15
CA LEU A 351 13.51 11.84 -3.12
C LEU A 351 12.02 12.25 -3.22
N ALA A 352 11.65 13.06 -4.22
CA ALA A 352 10.31 13.65 -4.32
C ALA A 352 9.27 12.64 -4.84
N SER A 353 8.37 12.20 -3.94
CA SER A 353 7.15 11.49 -4.30
C SER A 353 6.19 12.35 -5.16
N GLU A 354 5.19 11.74 -5.80
CA GLU A 354 4.20 12.46 -6.61
C GLU A 354 3.51 13.63 -5.86
N PRO A 355 3.09 13.50 -4.58
CA PRO A 355 2.60 14.64 -3.80
C PRO A 355 3.63 15.75 -3.58
N LEU A 356 4.90 15.40 -3.40
CA LEU A 356 6.00 16.36 -3.30
C LEU A 356 6.19 17.11 -4.62
N HIS A 357 6.03 16.43 -5.76
CA HIS A 357 6.10 17.05 -7.09
C HIS A 357 4.97 18.06 -7.32
N ALA A 358 3.73 17.70 -6.98
CA ALA A 358 2.59 18.62 -7.07
C ALA A 358 2.80 19.87 -6.21
N ASN A 359 3.30 19.69 -4.98
CA ASN A 359 3.59 20.80 -4.07
C ASN A 359 4.75 21.68 -4.57
N LEU A 360 5.83 21.08 -5.08
CA LEU A 360 6.93 21.82 -5.69
C LEU A 360 6.46 22.64 -6.89
N LYS A 361 5.65 22.05 -7.78
CA LYS A 361 5.08 22.76 -8.94
C LYS A 361 4.25 23.96 -8.50
N ALA A 362 3.38 23.79 -7.51
CA ALA A 362 2.59 24.88 -6.96
C ALA A 362 3.48 25.98 -6.34
N MET A 363 4.53 25.61 -5.59
CA MET A 363 5.46 26.57 -5.00
C MET A 363 6.26 27.35 -6.06
N LEU A 364 6.71 26.68 -7.13
CA LEU A 364 7.39 27.33 -8.25
C LEU A 364 6.48 28.32 -8.98
N GLU A 365 5.18 28.02 -9.09
CA GLU A 365 4.19 28.94 -9.68
C GLU A 365 3.93 30.17 -8.81
N LEU A 366 4.05 30.03 -7.49
CA LEU A 366 3.82 31.11 -6.54
C LEU A 366 5.05 32.00 -6.32
N GLY A 367 6.26 31.43 -6.40
CA GLY A 367 7.48 32.08 -5.89
C GLY A 367 8.60 32.30 -6.89
N CYS A 368 8.51 31.78 -8.12
CA CYS A 368 9.60 31.86 -9.09
C CYS A 368 9.15 32.46 -10.42
N SER A 369 10.08 33.15 -11.09
CA SER A 369 9.89 33.54 -12.49
C SER A 369 9.88 32.30 -13.40
N THR A 370 9.33 32.44 -14.62
CA THR A 370 9.26 31.34 -15.62
C THR A 370 10.63 30.76 -15.97
N ALA A 371 11.68 31.58 -15.94
CA ALA A 371 13.05 31.17 -16.22
C ALA A 371 13.65 30.31 -15.08
N GLU A 372 13.48 30.74 -13.83
CA GLU A 372 13.93 30.00 -12.64
C GLU A 372 13.19 28.67 -12.48
N LYS A 373 11.89 28.67 -12.76
CA LYS A 373 11.06 27.45 -12.84
C LYS A 373 11.68 26.43 -13.80
N SER A 374 12.07 26.88 -14.99
CA SER A 374 12.63 26.00 -16.03
C SER A 374 14.01 25.42 -15.67
N ALA A 375 14.84 26.17 -14.95
CA ALA A 375 16.16 25.71 -14.51
C ALA A 375 16.09 24.66 -13.39
N LEU A 376 15.26 24.91 -12.37
CA LEU A 376 15.11 23.99 -11.22
C LEU A 376 14.46 22.66 -11.60
N LEU A 377 13.51 22.69 -12.54
CA LEU A 377 12.92 21.47 -13.10
C LEU A 377 13.91 20.66 -13.93
N LYS A 378 14.87 21.30 -14.61
CA LYS A 378 15.95 20.59 -15.32
C LYS A 378 16.88 19.85 -14.34
N ASP A 379 17.30 20.51 -13.26
CA ASP A 379 18.13 19.89 -12.22
C ASP A 379 17.39 18.75 -11.48
N PHE A 380 16.08 18.91 -11.26
CA PHE A 380 15.21 17.87 -10.69
C PHE A 380 15.31 16.56 -11.48
N ILE A 381 15.16 16.66 -12.80
CA ILE A 381 15.08 15.48 -13.65
C ILE A 381 16.47 14.85 -13.82
N LYS A 382 17.51 15.68 -13.97
CA LYS A 382 18.91 15.23 -14.04
C LYS A 382 19.30 14.41 -12.81
N GLY A 383 18.90 14.85 -11.62
CA GLY A 383 19.12 14.11 -10.39
C GLY A 383 18.56 12.69 -10.43
N ARG A 384 17.35 12.47 -10.96
CA ARG A 384 16.76 11.13 -11.07
C ARG A 384 17.47 10.24 -12.08
N THR A 385 17.98 10.81 -13.17
CA THR A 385 18.74 10.04 -14.17
C THR A 385 20.13 9.66 -13.68
N GLU A 386 20.78 10.49 -12.86
CA GLU A 386 22.15 10.24 -12.37
C GLU A 386 22.21 9.30 -11.17
N SER A 387 21.15 9.21 -10.35
CA SER A 387 21.01 8.17 -9.32
C SER A 387 20.74 6.76 -9.90
N SER A 388 20.72 6.64 -11.24
CA SER A 388 20.45 5.40 -11.99
C SER A 388 21.70 4.77 -12.60
N ASN A 389 22.89 5.32 -12.34
CA ASN A 389 24.20 4.73 -12.61
C ASN A 389 24.89 4.37 -11.29
#